data_AF-A0A8T7DT55-F1
#
_entry.id   AF-A0A8T7DT55-F1
#
_cell.length_a   1.000
_cell.length_b   1.000
_cell.length_c   1.000
_cell.angle_alpha   90.00
_cell.angle_beta   90.00
_cell.angle_gamma   90.00
#
_symmetry.space_group_name_H-M   'P 1'
#
loop_
_entity.id
_entity.type
_entity.pdbx_description
1 polymer ?
#
loop_
_entity_poly.entity_id
_entity_poly.type
_entity_poly.pdbx_seq_one_letter_code
_entity_poly.pdbx_strand_id
1 'polypeptide(L)'
;MKPGLVSCNIFMLGCIGTFWQSATLLGFGMWGWIILGAGVLVGISPHLPSMRANARAVALILVMLSCIALPLALLAAGTGGAFKLSTDEILLLLGFAMIAVSGIAVARATRRKRVEA
;
A
#
# COMPACT_ATOMS: atom_id res chain seq x y z
N MET A 1 7.84 -19.01 -12.94
CA MET A 1 7.18 -17.77 -12.46
C MET A 1 8.23 -16.72 -12.13
N LYS A 2 8.04 -15.44 -12.50
CA LYS A 2 8.99 -14.38 -12.12
C LYS A 2 8.92 -14.18 -10.58
N PRO A 3 10.03 -14.35 -9.83
CA PRO A 3 10.01 -14.14 -8.38
C PRO A 3 9.63 -12.68 -8.07
N GLY A 4 8.69 -12.48 -7.14
CA GLY A 4 8.13 -11.18 -6.75
C GLY A 4 6.84 -10.76 -7.47
N LEU A 5 6.44 -11.42 -8.55
CA LEU A 5 5.20 -11.09 -9.29
C LEU A 5 3.96 -11.18 -8.41
N VAL A 6 3.87 -12.25 -7.60
CA VAL A 6 2.73 -12.46 -6.69
C VAL A 6 2.66 -11.34 -5.66
N SER A 7 3.80 -10.95 -5.07
CA SER A 7 3.85 -9.85 -4.10
C SER A 7 3.46 -8.51 -4.72
N CYS A 8 3.90 -8.21 -5.95
CA CYS A 8 3.49 -7.01 -6.68
C CYS A 8 1.99 -7.00 -6.98
N ASN A 9 1.41 -8.13 -7.38
CA ASN A 9 -0.02 -8.24 -7.64
C ASN A 9 -0.85 -8.07 -6.36
N ILE A 10 -0.44 -8.68 -5.26
CA ILE A 10 -1.12 -8.51 -3.96
C ILE A 10 -1.04 -7.05 -3.51
N PHE A 11 0.11 -6.41 -3.65
CA PHE A 11 0.27 -4.99 -3.33
C PHE A 11 -0.63 -4.10 -4.19
N MET A 12 -0.67 -4.36 -5.50
CA MET A 12 -1.53 -3.62 -6.44
C MET A 12 -3.02 -3.78 -6.07
N LEU A 13 -3.47 -5.00 -5.79
CA LEU A 13 -4.85 -5.25 -5.36
C LEU A 13 -5.16 -4.56 -4.02
N GLY A 14 -4.22 -4.57 -3.07
CA GLY A 14 -4.34 -3.83 -1.81
C GLY A 14 -4.46 -2.32 -2.01
N CYS A 15 -3.71 -1.75 -2.96
CA CYS A 15 -3.82 -0.33 -3.32
C CYS A 15 -5.16 0.01 -3.97
N ILE A 16 -5.68 -0.85 -4.86
CA ILE A 16 -6.99 -0.65 -5.50
C ILE A 16 -8.11 -0.73 -4.44
N GLY A 17 -8.07 -1.73 -3.55
CA GLY A 17 -9.04 -1.86 -2.47
C GLY A 17 -9.03 -0.66 -1.53
N THR A 18 -7.83 -0.23 -1.11
CA THR A 18 -7.68 0.96 -0.25
C THR A 18 -8.11 2.24 -0.97
N PHE A 19 -7.87 2.37 -2.28
CA PHE A 19 -8.36 3.49 -3.09
C PHE A 19 -9.88 3.54 -3.09
N TRP A 20 -10.54 2.41 -3.37
CA TRP A 20 -12.00 2.33 -3.39
C TRP A 20 -12.59 2.72 -2.04
N GLN A 21 -12.03 2.17 -0.95
CA GLN A 21 -12.48 2.48 0.41
C GLN A 21 -12.18 3.92 0.82
N SER A 22 -11.07 4.49 0.37
CA SER A 22 -10.77 5.90 0.59
C SER A 22 -11.76 6.80 -0.17
N ALA A 23 -12.20 6.38 -1.36
CA ALA A 23 -13.15 7.13 -2.18
C ALA A 23 -14.55 7.16 -1.55
N THR A 24 -14.96 6.12 -0.84
CA THR A 24 -16.26 6.08 -0.14
C THR A 24 -16.28 6.95 1.11
N LEU A 25 -15.17 7.01 1.87
CA LEU A 25 -15.09 7.76 3.13
C LEU A 25 -14.76 9.26 2.95
N LEU A 26 -13.80 9.57 2.08
CA LEU A 26 -13.23 10.92 1.94
C LEU A 26 -13.50 11.54 0.55
N GLY A 27 -14.20 10.83 -0.32
CA GLY A 27 -14.35 11.18 -1.73
C GLY A 27 -13.11 10.87 -2.56
N PHE A 28 -13.14 11.18 -3.86
CA PHE A 28 -12.00 11.02 -4.78
C PHE A 28 -10.90 12.06 -4.52
N GLY A 29 -10.26 11.96 -3.35
CA GLY A 29 -9.19 12.84 -2.92
C GLY A 29 -7.85 12.53 -3.59
N MET A 30 -6.94 13.50 -3.53
CA MET A 30 -5.56 13.40 -4.03
C MET A 30 -4.84 12.15 -3.52
N TRP A 31 -5.02 11.81 -2.25
CA TRP A 31 -4.38 10.65 -1.61
C TRP A 31 -4.79 9.31 -2.22
N GLY A 32 -6.07 9.16 -2.56
CA GLY A 32 -6.55 7.95 -3.23
C GLY A 32 -5.84 7.73 -4.56
N TRP A 33 -5.72 8.77 -5.38
CA TRP A 33 -5.03 8.70 -6.67
C TRP A 33 -3.53 8.37 -6.52
N ILE A 34 -2.88 8.89 -5.47
CA ILE A 34 -1.47 8.56 -5.17
C ILE A 34 -1.32 7.07 -4.83
N ILE A 35 -2.21 6.52 -3.99
CA ILE A 35 -2.20 5.10 -3.61
C ILE A 35 -2.43 4.22 -4.85
N LEU A 36 -3.42 4.58 -5.68
CA LEU A 36 -3.73 3.85 -6.91
C LEU A 36 -2.56 3.88 -7.90
N GLY A 37 -1.98 5.05 -8.16
CA GLY A 37 -0.83 5.22 -9.04
C GLY A 37 0.40 4.44 -8.56
N ALA A 38 0.66 4.45 -7.26
CA ALA A 38 1.71 3.64 -6.65
C ALA A 38 1.48 2.14 -6.85
N GLY A 39 0.24 1.67 -6.64
CA GLY A 39 -0.16 0.28 -6.88
C GLY A 39 0.07 -0.17 -8.31
N VAL A 40 -0.36 0.65 -9.29
CA VAL A 40 -0.16 0.37 -10.72
C VAL A 40 1.32 0.35 -11.08
N LEU A 41 2.10 1.33 -10.61
CA LEU A 41 3.54 1.39 -10.88
C LEU A 41 4.28 0.17 -10.33
N VAL A 42 3.94 -0.26 -9.12
CA VAL A 42 4.52 -1.47 -8.50
C VAL A 42 4.06 -2.74 -9.23
N GLY A 43 2.79 -2.83 -9.64
CA GLY A 43 2.25 -3.96 -10.40
C GLY A 43 2.87 -4.15 -11.78
N ILE A 44 3.22 -3.05 -12.47
CA ILE A 44 3.85 -3.07 -13.80
C ILE A 44 5.37 -3.34 -13.73
N SER A 45 6.01 -3.00 -12.62
CA SER A 45 7.47 -3.13 -12.43
C SER A 45 8.10 -4.52 -12.72
N PRO A 46 7.42 -5.67 -12.57
CA PRO A 46 7.98 -6.97 -12.95
C PRO A 46 8.20 -7.12 -14.46
N HIS A 47 7.47 -6.35 -15.27
CA HIS A 47 7.54 -6.35 -16.74
C HIS A 47 8.63 -5.41 -17.26
N LEU A 48 8.93 -4.32 -16.53
CA LEU A 48 9.93 -3.32 -16.92
C LEU A 48 11.11 -3.29 -15.93
N PRO A 49 12.27 -3.90 -16.26
CA PRO A 49 13.41 -3.99 -15.34
C PRO A 49 13.96 -2.61 -14.93
N SER A 50 13.89 -1.60 -15.79
CA SER A 50 14.30 -0.22 -15.50
C SER A 50 13.49 0.44 -14.38
N MET A 51 12.24 0.03 -14.17
CA MET A 51 11.33 0.65 -13.19
C MET A 51 11.40 -0.01 -11.80
N ARG A 52 12.14 -1.10 -11.64
CA ARG A 52 12.17 -1.88 -10.38
C ARG A 52 12.73 -1.10 -9.20
N ALA A 53 13.74 -0.26 -9.42
CA ALA A 53 14.31 0.57 -8.37
C ALA A 53 13.29 1.61 -7.87
N ASN A 54 12.59 2.27 -8.80
CA ASN A 54 11.56 3.25 -8.49
C ASN A 54 10.37 2.59 -7.80
N ALA A 55 9.90 1.44 -8.31
CA ALA A 55 8.82 0.69 -7.69
C ALA A 55 9.14 0.27 -6.24
N ARG A 56 10.39 -0.14 -5.98
CA ARG A 56 10.84 -0.44 -4.62
C ARG A 56 10.81 0.80 -3.72
N ALA A 57 11.29 1.94 -4.21
CA ALA A 57 11.28 3.19 -3.44
C ALA A 57 9.83 3.62 -3.12
N VAL A 58 8.95 3.60 -4.12
CA VAL A 58 7.52 3.93 -3.97
C VAL A 58 6.83 2.99 -2.99
N ALA A 59 7.07 1.68 -3.09
CA ALA A 59 6.52 0.71 -2.15
C ALA A 59 6.98 1.00 -0.70
N LEU A 60 8.26 1.31 -0.49
CA LEU A 60 8.77 1.66 0.85
C LEU A 60 8.19 2.96 1.39
N ILE A 61 8.00 3.97 0.55
CA ILE A 61 7.35 5.22 0.93
C ILE A 61 5.90 4.94 1.36
N LEU A 62 5.14 4.15 0.59
CA LEU A 62 3.78 3.77 0.97
C LEU A 62 3.73 2.96 2.27
N VAL A 63 4.71 2.08 2.52
CA VAL A 63 4.83 1.36 3.79
C VAL A 63 5.01 2.33 4.95
N MET A 64 5.94 3.28 4.83
CA MET A 64 6.19 4.27 5.88
C MET A 64 4.95 5.12 6.16
N LEU A 65 4.28 5.60 5.11
CA LEU A 65 3.03 6.35 5.24
C LEU A 65 1.92 5.51 5.89
N SER A 66 1.79 4.24 5.52
CA SER A 66 0.79 3.33 6.09
C SER A 66 1.07 3.06 7.58
N CYS A 67 2.34 2.86 7.96
CA CYS A 67 2.75 2.70 9.35
C CYS A 67 2.50 3.94 10.21
N ILE A 68 2.50 5.14 9.62
CA ILE A 68 2.17 6.39 10.31
C ILE A 68 0.65 6.59 10.35
N ALA A 69 -0.06 6.28 9.27
CA ALA A 69 -1.51 6.45 9.16
C ALA A 69 -2.29 5.53 10.13
N LEU A 70 -1.86 4.28 10.31
CA LEU A 70 -2.48 3.32 11.23
C LEU A 70 -2.61 3.84 12.67
N PRO A 71 -1.54 4.23 13.37
CA PRO A 71 -1.63 4.75 14.74
C PRO A 71 -2.34 6.11 14.79
N LEU A 72 -2.18 6.98 13.79
CA LEU A 72 -2.90 8.26 13.73
C LEU A 72 -4.42 8.05 13.67
N ALA A 73 -4.88 7.11 12.84
CA ALA A 73 -6.29 6.78 12.73
C ALA A 73 -6.83 6.10 14.00
N LEU A 74 -6.05 5.22 14.63
CA LEU A 74 -6.41 4.63 15.93
C LEU A 74 -6.48 5.69 17.05
N LEU A 75 -5.55 6.64 17.07
CA LEU A 75 -5.58 7.77 18.00
C LEU A 75 -6.80 8.67 17.76
N ALA A 76 -7.12 8.96 16.49
CA ALA A 76 -8.31 9.72 16.12
C ALA A 76 -9.61 9.01 16.54
N ALA A 77 -9.66 7.68 16.42
CA ALA A 77 -10.78 6.89 16.94
C ALA A 77 -10.84 6.88 18.47
N GLY A 78 -9.70 6.97 19.15
CA GLY A 78 -9.60 6.98 20.62
C GLY A 78 -10.03 8.30 21.26
N THR A 79 -9.82 9.45 20.60
CA THR A 79 -10.22 10.76 21.16
C THR A 79 -11.73 10.98 21.20
N GLY A 80 -12.51 10.19 20.45
CA GLY A 80 -13.98 10.19 20.48
C GLY A 80 -14.62 9.51 21.70
N GLY A 81 -13.83 8.96 22.64
CA GLY A 81 -14.30 8.42 23.92
C GLY A 81 -14.97 7.04 23.87
N ALA A 82 -15.44 6.61 22.69
CA ALA A 82 -15.82 5.24 22.41
C ALA A 82 -14.95 4.79 21.23
N PHE A 83 -14.09 3.79 21.38
CA PHE A 83 -13.34 3.14 20.29
C PHE A 83 -14.33 2.48 19.31
N LYS A 84 -15.10 3.29 18.59
CA LYS A 84 -16.20 2.87 17.74
C LYS A 84 -15.84 3.29 16.33
N LEU A 85 -14.95 2.50 15.74
CA LEU A 85 -14.66 2.59 14.32
C LEU A 85 -15.86 2.04 13.55
N SER A 86 -16.31 2.79 12.55
CA SER A 86 -17.26 2.30 11.57
C SER A 86 -16.63 1.13 10.78
N THR A 87 -17.46 0.24 10.25
CA THR A 87 -17.01 -0.90 9.43
C THR A 87 -16.13 -0.43 8.27
N ASP A 88 -16.46 0.73 7.69
CA ASP A 88 -15.73 1.32 6.58
C ASP A 88 -14.31 1.78 6.96
N GLU A 89 -14.14 2.38 8.14
CA GLU A 89 -12.82 2.79 8.63
C GLU A 89 -11.94 1.58 8.98
N ILE A 90 -12.54 0.51 9.51
CA ILE A 90 -11.81 -0.75 9.78
C ILE A 90 -11.30 -1.36 8.47
N LEU A 91 -12.11 -1.38 7.42
CA LEU A 91 -11.70 -1.86 6.10
C LEU A 91 -10.56 -1.02 5.53
N LEU A 92 -10.62 0.30 5.71
CA LEU A 92 -9.55 1.20 5.28
C LEU A 92 -8.23 0.92 6.03
N LEU A 93 -8.30 0.75 7.35
CA LEU A 93 -7.15 0.40 8.18
C LEU A 93 -6.56 -0.95 7.81
N LEU A 94 -7.41 -1.94 7.57
CA LEU A 94 -6.99 -3.24 7.07
C LEU A 94 -6.29 -3.12 5.71
N GLY A 95 -6.80 -2.27 4.82
CA GLY A 95 -6.17 -1.94 3.54
C GLY A 95 -4.75 -1.38 3.71
N PHE A 96 -4.58 -0.39 4.58
CA PHE A 96 -3.25 0.17 4.91
C PHE A 96 -2.32 -0.87 5.54
N ALA A 97 -2.81 -1.72 6.43
CA ALA A 97 -2.02 -2.81 7.00
C ALA A 97 -1.58 -3.81 5.93
N MET A 98 -2.46 -4.18 5.00
CA MET A 98 -2.15 -5.05 3.87
C MET A 98 -1.12 -4.42 2.94
N ILE A 99 -1.23 -3.13 2.63
CA ILE A 99 -0.23 -2.38 1.86
C ILE A 99 1.12 -2.37 2.58
N ALA A 100 1.16 -2.17 3.90
CA ALA A 100 2.40 -2.18 4.67
C ALA A 100 3.09 -3.55 4.62
N VAL A 101 2.37 -4.64 4.88
CA VAL A 101 2.92 -6.00 4.87
C VAL A 101 3.38 -6.41 3.46
N SER A 102 2.52 -6.20 2.45
CA SER A 102 2.85 -6.54 1.07
C SER A 102 3.95 -5.65 0.48
N GLY A 103 4.02 -4.38 0.86
CA GLY A 103 5.07 -3.45 0.44
C GLY A 103 6.45 -3.83 0.96
N ILE A 104 6.52 -4.33 2.21
CA ILE A 104 7.76 -4.92 2.75
C ILE A 104 8.15 -6.18 1.94
N ALA A 105 7.18 -7.03 1.60
CA ALA A 105 7.44 -8.23 0.80
C ALA A 105 7.96 -7.87 -0.61
N VAL A 106 7.37 -6.87 -1.27
CA VAL A 106 7.86 -6.32 -2.55
C VAL A 106 9.28 -5.79 -2.40
N ALA A 107 9.55 -4.97 -1.38
CA ALA A 107 10.88 -4.39 -1.18
C ALA A 107 11.97 -5.45 -0.99
N ARG A 108 11.64 -6.55 -0.28
CA ARG A 108 12.54 -7.70 -0.11
C ARG A 108 12.74 -8.49 -1.40
N ALA A 109 11.65 -8.78 -2.12
CA ALA A 109 11.70 -9.52 -3.39
C ALA A 109 12.54 -8.78 -4.45
N THR A 110 12.42 -7.46 -4.52
CA THR A 110 13.14 -6.63 -5.49
C THR A 110 14.61 -6.42 -5.11
N ARG A 111 14.97 -6.46 -3.82
CA ARG A 111 16.37 -6.38 -3.36
C ARG A 111 17.20 -7.58 -3.82
N ARG A 112 16.62 -8.79 -3.77
CA ARG A 112 17.31 -10.04 -4.12
C ARG A 112 17.86 -10.02 -5.56
N LYS A 113 17.11 -9.42 -6.49
CA LYS A 113 17.53 -9.31 -7.90
C LYS A 113 18.68 -8.34 -8.18
N ARG A 114 18.99 -7.39 -7.30
CA ARG A 114 20.13 -6.47 -7.49
C ARG A 114 21.48 -7.09 -7.10
N VAL A 115 21.46 -8.24 -6.42
CA VAL A 115 22.68 -8.95 -6.00
C VAL A 115 23.10 -9.98 -7.06
N GLU A 116 22.17 -10.39 -7.93
CA GLU A 116 22.38 -11.42 -8.96
C GLU A 116 22.62 -10.85 -10.37
N ALA A 117 22.67 -9.52 -10.52
CA ALA A 117 22.89 -8.80 -11.77
C ALA A 117 24.08 -7.84 -11.62
#